data_AF-A0A7W0U2Y9-F1
#
_entry.id   AF-A0A7W0U2Y9-F1
#
_cell.length_a   1.000
_cell.length_b   1.000
_cell.length_c   1.000
_cell.angle_alpha   90.00
_cell.angle_beta   90.00
_cell.angle_gamma   90.00
#
_symmetry.space_group_name_H-M   'P 1'
#
loop_
_entity.id
_entity.type
_entity.pdbx_description
1 polymer ?
#
loop_
_entity_poly.entity_id
_entity_poly.type
_entity_poly.pdbx_seq_one_letter_code
_entity_poly.pdbx_strand_id
1 'polypeptide(L)'
;MTARDPRQARFLTGASLRWVIRHRAWTPFYLIRYWRLLVFRLRNPHIVTEGLVFFGRRVEVYARPGHGRLILGRWVHIGDGSSIRCHEGTMRIGDKCVFGRHNTVNCYLDIEIGAATLVADWVYICDFDHITEDITRPIK
;
A
#
# COMPACT_ATOMS: atom_id res chain seq x y z
N MET A 1 -15.73 -12.94 -14.65
CA MET A 1 -14.63 -11.97 -14.86
C MET A 1 -14.98 -10.72 -14.07
N THR A 2 -14.35 -10.50 -12.92
CA THR A 2 -14.60 -9.30 -12.10
C THR A 2 -14.15 -8.06 -12.86
N ALA A 3 -15.04 -7.08 -13.00
CA ALA A 3 -14.72 -5.80 -13.63
C ALA A 3 -13.52 -5.15 -12.92
N ARG A 4 -12.59 -4.58 -13.69
CA ARG A 4 -11.44 -3.86 -13.16
C ARG A 4 -11.91 -2.69 -12.29
N ASP A 5 -11.44 -2.60 -11.04
CA ASP A 5 -11.81 -1.50 -10.15
C ASP A 5 -11.47 -0.15 -10.81
N PRO A 6 -12.42 0.81 -10.88
CA PRO A 6 -12.22 2.09 -11.57
C PRO A 6 -11.12 2.95 -10.95
N ARG A 7 -10.76 2.71 -9.68
CA ARG A 7 -9.67 3.41 -8.99
C ARG A 7 -8.29 2.89 -9.42
N GLN A 8 -8.22 1.75 -10.10
CA GLN A 8 -6.95 1.19 -10.56
C GLN A 8 -6.30 2.09 -11.61
N ALA A 9 -5.13 2.63 -11.28
CA ALA A 9 -4.38 3.49 -12.18
C ALA A 9 -4.10 2.84 -13.55
N ARG A 10 -4.14 3.67 -14.58
CA ARG A 10 -3.61 3.37 -15.90
C ARG A 10 -2.18 3.92 -15.97
N PHE A 11 -1.21 3.03 -15.91
CA PHE A 11 0.19 3.36 -16.17
C PHE A 11 0.45 3.37 -17.68
N LEU A 12 1.55 3.98 -18.13
CA LEU A 12 1.95 4.07 -19.55
C LEU A 12 1.06 4.98 -20.41
N THR A 13 0.52 6.05 -19.82
CA THR A 13 -0.10 7.12 -20.61
C THR A 13 0.98 8.08 -21.13
N GLY A 14 0.69 8.82 -22.20
CA GLY A 14 1.57 9.90 -22.67
C GLY A 14 1.87 10.95 -21.58
N ALA A 15 0.92 11.17 -20.65
CA ALA A 15 1.14 12.03 -19.49
C ALA A 15 2.16 11.43 -18.50
N SER A 16 2.09 10.13 -18.24
CA SER A 16 3.07 9.41 -17.41
C SER A 16 4.48 9.49 -18.01
N LEU A 17 4.60 9.29 -19.33
CA LEU A 17 5.90 9.37 -20.02
C LEU A 17 6.48 10.78 -19.98
N ARG A 18 5.68 11.81 -20.27
CA ARG A 18 6.10 13.21 -20.15
C ARG A 18 6.55 13.57 -18.74
N TRP A 19 5.85 13.08 -17.71
CA TRP A 19 6.24 13.30 -16.32
C TRP A 19 7.58 12.66 -16.01
N VAL A 20 7.79 11.40 -16.43
CA VAL A 20 9.06 10.69 -16.26
C VAL A 20 10.18 11.48 -16.91
N ILE A 21 9.99 11.93 -18.17
CA ILE A 21 10.95 12.73 -18.95
C ILE A 21 11.26 14.09 -18.28
N ARG A 22 10.26 14.77 -17.75
CA ARG A 22 10.45 16.07 -17.09
C ARG A 22 11.22 15.96 -15.77
N HIS A 23 10.99 14.91 -14.99
CA HIS A 23 11.55 14.77 -13.64
C HIS A 23 12.76 13.85 -13.57
N ARG A 24 13.34 13.45 -14.70
CA ARG A 24 14.49 12.53 -14.76
C ARG A 24 14.24 11.20 -14.03
N ALA A 25 12.99 10.74 -14.01
CA ALA A 25 12.55 9.57 -13.24
C ALA A 25 12.81 8.23 -13.97
N TRP A 26 13.99 8.11 -14.59
CA TRP A 26 14.45 6.94 -15.36
C TRP A 26 15.81 6.40 -14.89
N THR A 27 16.31 6.85 -13.73
CA THR A 27 17.52 6.29 -13.14
C THR A 27 17.30 4.81 -12.76
N PRO A 28 18.38 4.00 -12.61
CA PRO A 28 18.24 2.60 -12.17
C PRO A 28 17.40 2.42 -10.90
N PHE A 29 17.49 3.39 -9.98
CA PHE A 29 16.69 3.45 -8.76
C PHE A 29 15.17 3.47 -9.03
N TYR A 30 14.71 4.24 -10.03
CA TYR A 30 13.30 4.28 -10.44
C TYR A 30 12.89 3.03 -11.21
N LEU A 31 13.73 2.59 -12.15
CA LEU A 31 13.43 1.43 -13.00
C LEU A 31 13.20 0.15 -12.17
N ILE A 32 14.03 -0.09 -11.15
CA ILE A 32 13.85 -1.23 -10.23
C ILE A 32 12.51 -1.15 -9.49
N ARG A 33 12.06 0.05 -9.12
CA ARG A 33 10.78 0.22 -8.41
C ARG A 33 9.57 0.09 -9.34
N TYR A 34 9.68 0.58 -10.57
CA TYR A 34 8.65 0.32 -11.60
C TYR A 34 8.52 -1.16 -11.88
N TRP A 35 9.64 -1.89 -11.97
CA TRP A 35 9.63 -3.34 -12.11
C TRP A 35 8.94 -4.03 -10.93
N ARG A 36 9.28 -3.66 -9.69
CA ARG A 36 8.60 -4.20 -8.49
C ARG A 36 7.11 -3.92 -8.50
N LEU A 37 6.69 -2.71 -8.83
CA LEU A 37 5.28 -2.36 -8.95
C LEU A 37 4.57 -3.17 -10.04
N LEU A 38 5.21 -3.34 -11.21
CA LEU A 38 4.66 -4.14 -12.30
C LEU A 38 4.44 -5.60 -11.86
N VAL A 39 5.47 -6.24 -11.31
CA VAL A 39 5.39 -7.62 -10.80
C VAL A 39 4.33 -7.72 -9.70
N PHE A 40 4.26 -6.75 -8.79
CA PHE A 40 3.27 -6.70 -7.72
C PHE A 40 1.84 -6.69 -8.26
N ARG A 41 1.55 -5.82 -9.23
CA ARG A 41 0.20 -5.70 -9.84
C ARG A 41 -0.20 -6.95 -10.62
N LEU A 42 0.75 -7.62 -11.26
CA LEU A 42 0.49 -8.88 -11.96
C LEU A 42 0.18 -10.03 -11.00
N ARG A 43 0.85 -10.07 -9.84
CA ARG A 43 0.64 -11.09 -8.81
C ARG A 43 -0.59 -10.84 -7.94
N ASN A 44 -0.97 -9.59 -7.74
CA ASN A 44 -2.06 -9.19 -6.85
C ASN A 44 -3.06 -8.27 -7.57
N PRO A 45 -3.80 -8.78 -8.58
CA PRO A 45 -4.70 -7.96 -9.39
C PRO A 45 -5.89 -7.39 -8.60
N HIS A 46 -6.21 -7.96 -7.43
CA HIS A 46 -7.28 -7.51 -6.53
C HIS A 46 -6.87 -6.35 -5.62
N ILE A 47 -5.57 -6.05 -5.49
CA ILE A 47 -5.09 -4.92 -4.68
C ILE A 47 -5.09 -3.66 -5.52
N VAL A 48 -5.80 -2.64 -5.04
CA VAL A 48 -6.01 -1.40 -5.77
C VAL A 48 -4.78 -0.52 -5.63
N THR A 49 -4.18 -0.15 -6.77
CA THR A 49 -3.13 0.89 -6.82
C THR A 49 -3.66 2.10 -7.58
N GLU A 50 -3.91 3.20 -6.87
CA GLU A 50 -4.44 4.47 -7.42
C GLU A 50 -3.37 5.28 -8.14
N GLY A 51 -2.09 4.92 -7.98
CA GLY A 51 -0.96 5.48 -8.72
C GLY A 51 0.35 4.74 -8.46
N LEU A 52 1.48 5.41 -8.71
CA LEU A 52 2.80 4.81 -8.46
C LEU A 52 2.97 4.51 -6.98
N VAL A 53 3.38 3.28 -6.68
CA VAL A 53 3.78 2.84 -5.34
C VAL A 53 5.21 2.35 -5.43
N PHE A 54 6.04 2.83 -4.51
CA PHE A 54 7.48 2.59 -4.49
C PHE A 54 7.80 1.58 -3.39
N PHE A 55 7.98 0.32 -3.80
CA PHE A 55 8.33 -0.76 -2.88
C PHE A 55 9.85 -0.87 -2.65
N GLY A 56 10.23 -0.88 -1.38
CA GLY A 56 11.55 -1.27 -0.90
C GLY A 56 11.88 -2.73 -1.18
N ARG A 57 13.03 -3.19 -0.66
CA ARG A 57 13.44 -4.59 -0.67
C ARG A 57 12.66 -5.38 0.37
N ARG A 58 12.28 -6.62 0.04
CA ARG A 58 11.60 -7.54 0.98
C ARG A 58 10.33 -6.94 1.60
N VAL A 59 9.61 -6.11 0.84
CA VAL A 59 8.29 -5.62 1.24
C VAL A 59 7.27 -6.71 0.98
N GLU A 60 6.45 -6.98 1.98
CA GLU A 60 5.30 -7.87 1.89
C GLU A 60 4.03 -7.04 1.84
N VAL A 61 3.20 -7.29 0.83
CA VAL A 61 1.88 -6.69 0.75
C VAL A 61 0.87 -7.80 0.46
N TYR A 62 -0.08 -7.95 1.36
CA TYR A 62 -1.07 -9.01 1.35
C TYR A 62 -2.47 -8.42 1.53
N ALA A 63 -3.42 -8.93 0.74
CA ALA A 63 -4.83 -8.73 0.98
C ALA A 63 -5.54 -10.07 0.73
N ARG A 64 -6.38 -10.54 1.66
CA ARG A 64 -7.11 -11.80 1.50
C ARG A 64 -8.13 -11.66 0.35
N PRO A 65 -8.01 -12.44 -0.74
CA PRO A 65 -8.94 -12.33 -1.85
C PRO A 65 -10.39 -12.53 -1.41
N GLY A 66 -11.28 -11.66 -1.88
CA GLY A 66 -12.71 -11.69 -1.58
C GLY A 66 -13.13 -11.23 -0.18
N HIS A 67 -12.18 -10.91 0.72
CA HIS A 67 -12.49 -10.48 2.09
C HIS A 67 -11.86 -9.13 2.42
N GLY A 68 -10.54 -8.99 2.20
CA GLY A 68 -9.81 -7.76 2.47
C GLY A 68 -9.71 -6.88 1.22
N ARG A 69 -10.03 -5.59 1.36
CA ARG A 69 -9.88 -4.57 0.32
C ARG A 69 -8.73 -3.63 0.65
N LEU A 70 -7.58 -3.85 0.03
CA LEU A 70 -6.42 -2.97 0.15
C LEU A 70 -6.35 -1.94 -0.98
N ILE A 71 -6.23 -0.67 -0.61
CA ILE A 71 -6.11 0.48 -1.51
C ILE A 71 -4.82 1.24 -1.19
N LEU A 72 -3.94 1.32 -2.18
CA LEU A 72 -2.70 2.08 -2.11
C LEU A 72 -2.84 3.34 -2.97
N GLY A 73 -2.70 4.49 -2.33
CA GLY A 73 -2.73 5.80 -2.96
C GLY A 73 -1.59 6.04 -3.96
N ARG A 74 -1.57 7.26 -4.50
CA ARG A 74 -0.57 7.74 -5.45
C ARG A 74 0.69 8.15 -4.71
N TRP A 75 1.86 7.84 -5.25
CA TRP A 75 3.18 8.24 -4.73
C TRP A 75 3.51 7.71 -3.32
N VAL A 76 2.91 6.57 -2.95
CA VAL A 76 3.18 5.91 -1.67
C VAL A 76 4.57 5.27 -1.68
N HIS A 77 5.33 5.44 -0.62
CA HIS A 77 6.64 4.81 -0.42
C HIS A 77 6.58 3.84 0.74
N ILE A 78 6.98 2.59 0.49
CA ILE A 78 7.03 1.55 1.53
C ILE A 78 8.48 1.12 1.69
N GLY A 79 9.06 1.42 2.85
CA GLY A 79 10.44 1.13 3.16
C GLY A 79 10.75 -0.36 3.27
N ASP A 80 12.04 -0.69 3.14
CA ASP A 80 12.56 -2.05 3.12
C ASP A 80 12.05 -2.88 4.32
N GLY A 81 11.67 -4.13 4.07
CA GLY A 81 11.27 -5.08 5.10
C GLY A 81 9.93 -4.83 5.79
N SER A 82 9.10 -3.93 5.25
CA SER A 82 7.77 -3.66 5.81
C SER A 82 6.72 -4.68 5.36
N SER A 83 5.74 -4.96 6.21
CA SER A 83 4.62 -5.86 5.97
C SER A 83 3.29 -5.11 6.08
N ILE A 84 2.52 -5.08 4.99
CA ILE A 84 1.19 -4.47 4.93
C ILE A 84 0.17 -5.58 4.65
N ARG A 85 -0.69 -5.90 5.61
CA ARG A 85 -1.58 -7.07 5.56
C ARG A 85 -3.01 -6.67 5.83
N CYS A 86 -3.89 -6.89 4.87
CA CYS A 86 -5.34 -6.68 4.99
C CYS A 86 -6.04 -8.05 4.98
N HIS A 87 -6.45 -8.51 6.15
CA HIS A 87 -7.05 -9.82 6.34
C HIS A 87 -8.53 -9.82 6.00
N GLU A 88 -9.27 -8.85 6.50
CA GLU A 88 -10.68 -8.59 6.17
C GLU A 88 -10.88 -7.08 6.03
N GLY A 89 -12.12 -6.64 5.79
CA GLY A 89 -12.46 -5.22 5.82
C GLY A 89 -11.77 -4.37 4.75
N THR A 90 -11.49 -3.10 5.04
CA THR A 90 -10.82 -2.17 4.12
C THR A 90 -9.57 -1.57 4.74
N MET A 91 -8.45 -1.63 4.03
CA MET A 91 -7.25 -0.85 4.39
C MET A 91 -6.99 0.18 3.31
N ARG A 92 -6.90 1.46 3.68
CA ARG A 92 -6.55 2.57 2.79
C ARG A 92 -5.28 3.27 3.25
N ILE A 93 -4.29 3.31 2.36
CA ILE A 93 -3.11 4.15 2.51
C ILE A 93 -3.23 5.32 1.55
N GLY A 94 -3.33 6.54 2.09
CA GLY A 94 -3.54 7.77 1.32
C GLY A 94 -2.36 8.16 0.44
N ASP A 95 -2.59 9.15 -0.43
CA ASP A 95 -1.57 9.65 -1.35
C ASP A 95 -0.33 10.17 -0.60
N LYS A 96 0.85 9.98 -1.20
CA LYS A 96 2.15 10.48 -0.71
C LYS A 96 2.53 10.01 0.70
N CYS A 97 1.90 8.96 1.23
CA CYS A 97 2.36 8.37 2.48
C CYS A 97 3.79 7.81 2.31
N VAL A 98 4.59 7.94 3.35
CA VAL A 98 5.94 7.36 3.42
C VAL A 98 6.02 6.52 4.68
N PHE A 99 6.35 5.24 4.49
CA PHE A 99 6.69 4.33 5.56
C PHE A 99 8.20 4.16 5.56
N GLY A 100 8.80 4.34 6.72
CA GLY A 100 10.15 3.91 7.04
C GLY A 100 10.35 2.40 6.86
N ARG A 101 11.48 1.89 7.32
CA ARG A 101 11.84 0.47 7.24
C ARG A 101 11.14 -0.34 8.33
N HIS A 102 10.91 -1.62 8.04
CA HIS A 102 10.44 -2.61 9.02
C HIS A 102 9.13 -2.26 9.72
N ASN A 103 8.22 -1.58 9.01
CA ASN A 103 6.88 -1.30 9.53
C ASN A 103 5.96 -2.49 9.35
N THR A 104 5.03 -2.68 10.28
CA THR A 104 3.98 -3.69 10.16
C THR A 104 2.62 -3.04 10.33
N VAL A 105 1.75 -3.20 9.35
CA VAL A 105 0.35 -2.75 9.38
C VAL A 105 -0.53 -3.96 9.16
N ASN A 106 -1.32 -4.32 10.17
CA ASN A 106 -2.26 -5.43 10.10
C ASN A 106 -3.69 -4.87 10.24
N CYS A 107 -4.50 -5.01 9.18
CA CYS A 107 -5.91 -4.65 9.17
C CYS A 107 -6.80 -5.89 9.17
N TYR A 108 -7.84 -5.86 9.99
CA TYR A 108 -8.94 -6.80 10.05
C TYR A 108 -10.27 -6.14 9.67
N LEU A 109 -10.58 -4.94 10.16
CA LEU A 109 -11.86 -4.27 9.95
C LEU A 109 -11.71 -3.00 9.12
N ASP A 110 -10.96 -2.02 9.63
CA ASP A 110 -10.75 -0.75 8.93
C ASP A 110 -9.49 -0.04 9.44
N ILE A 111 -8.56 0.23 8.52
CA ILE A 111 -7.42 1.12 8.78
C ILE A 111 -7.34 2.14 7.64
N GLU A 112 -7.48 3.42 7.99
CA GLU A 112 -7.21 4.54 7.08
C GLU A 112 -6.00 5.35 7.55
N ILE A 113 -4.99 5.43 6.69
CA ILE A 113 -3.81 6.29 6.87
C ILE A 113 -3.97 7.48 5.93
N GLY A 114 -4.15 8.66 6.51
CA GLY A 114 -4.38 9.91 5.78
C GLY A 114 -3.24 10.28 4.83
N ALA A 115 -3.55 11.06 3.79
CA ALA A 115 -2.56 11.49 2.80
C ALA A 115 -1.39 12.28 3.43
N ALA A 116 -0.20 12.15 2.84
CA ALA A 116 1.05 12.76 3.29
C ALA A 116 1.51 12.37 4.70
N THR A 117 0.98 11.28 5.26
CA THR A 117 1.45 10.73 6.53
C THR A 117 2.86 10.16 6.40
N LEU A 118 3.70 10.46 7.39
CA LEU A 118 5.02 9.86 7.57
C LEU A 118 4.95 8.87 8.74
N VAL A 119 5.24 7.60 8.47
CA VAL A 119 5.36 6.55 9.48
C VAL A 119 6.85 6.24 9.64
N ALA A 120 7.37 6.35 10.87
CA ALA A 120 8.78 6.13 11.18
C ALA A 120 9.21 4.68 10.93
N ASP A 121 10.48 4.34 11.21
CA ASP A 121 10.93 2.96 11.16
C ASP A 121 10.34 2.15 12.34
N TRP A 122 10.10 0.85 12.15
CA TRP A 122 9.67 -0.10 13.19
C TRP A 122 8.33 0.20 13.89
N VAL A 123 7.42 0.89 13.22
CA VAL A 123 6.06 1.14 13.72
C VAL A 123 5.18 -0.09 13.47
N TYR A 124 4.38 -0.43 14.49
CA TYR A 124 3.31 -1.42 14.43
C TYR A 124 1.95 -0.73 14.49
N ILE A 125 1.09 -0.96 13.51
CA ILE A 125 -0.29 -0.45 13.44
C ILE A 125 -1.24 -1.64 13.28
N CYS A 126 -2.28 -1.70 14.10
CA CYS A 126 -3.19 -2.84 14.21
C CYS A 126 -4.60 -2.38 14.59
N ASP A 127 -5.62 -3.04 14.06
CA ASP A 127 -7.04 -2.85 14.39
C ASP A 127 -7.72 -4.15 14.91
N PHE A 128 -6.92 -5.12 15.38
CA PHE A 128 -7.42 -6.39 15.89
C PHE A 128 -7.95 -6.27 17.33
N ASP A 129 -8.98 -7.07 17.64
CA ASP A 129 -9.42 -7.40 19.00
C ASP A 129 -9.73 -6.22 19.93
N HIS A 130 -10.08 -5.05 19.38
CA HIS A 130 -10.54 -3.91 20.16
C HIS A 130 -11.80 -4.25 20.96
N ILE A 131 -11.77 -3.96 22.25
CA ILE A 131 -12.93 -4.01 23.13
C ILE A 131 -13.20 -2.59 23.61
N THR A 132 -14.37 -2.06 23.26
CA THR A 132 -14.77 -0.69 23.61
C THR A 132 -15.90 -0.64 24.64
N GLU A 133 -16.58 -1.76 24.87
CA GLU A 133 -17.77 -1.85 25.73
C GLU A 133 -17.46 -2.21 27.19
N ASP A 134 -16.30 -2.85 27.45
CA ASP A 134 -15.92 -3.33 28.78
C ASP A 134 -14.43 -3.05 29.05
N ILE A 135 -14.18 -2.12 29.97
CA ILE A 135 -12.83 -1.68 30.36
C ILE A 135 -12.05 -2.74 31.15
N THR A 136 -12.71 -3.79 31.63
CA THR A 136 -12.09 -4.87 32.43
C THR A 136 -11.62 -6.04 31.58
N ARG A 137 -12.06 -6.13 30.32
CA ARG A 137 -11.67 -7.19 29.41
C ARG A 137 -10.38 -6.79 28.66
N PRO A 138 -9.33 -7.64 28.68
CA PRO A 138 -8.08 -7.33 27.99
C PRO A 138 -8.22 -7.42 26.47
N ILE A 139 -7.57 -6.49 25.77
CA ILE A 139 -7.31 -6.54 24.33
C ILE A 139 -6.27 -7.65 24.08
N LYS A 140 -6.47 -8.48 23.05
CA LYS A 140 -5.58 -9.59 22.69
C LYS A 140 -4.71 -9.26 21.48
#